data_AF-A0A9Q0EE12-F1
#
_entry.id   AF-A0A9Q0EE12-F1
#
_cell.length_a   1.000
_cell.length_b   1.000
_cell.length_c   1.000
_cell.angle_alpha   90.00
_cell.angle_beta   90.00
_cell.angle_gamma   90.00
#
_symmetry.space_group_name_H-M   'P 1'
#
loop_
_entity.id
_entity.type
_entity.pdbx_description
1 polymer ?
#
loop_
_entity_poly.entity_id
_entity_poly.type
_entity_poly.pdbx_seq_one_letter_code
_entity_poly.pdbx_strand_id
1 'polypeptide(L)'
;MREKEEEEEEEKDEEDEDEEDEDEEGEDEGDGWDSRKRRSSERKLRWRCEISDLLRCVDAGASGGIRRQLFHPLLTVKSIIHAAHDEGFGHSVLNWERANGLEPPSKDKRQALRDQVDWVKNIMTANIDRILARGERLEGLMGKSVDLQPGLSKQMLKLFEACQQQASDLTKKEMCRARLQRDIQSIFPVARLYLTGSSMSGLGCRSSDADLCLVLRGSTQRSPDPIHILTVLQAFLRPLGYLERIQLIRAKVPILRFKEKGSGLEFDLNVNNIVGIRNTFLLRSYANADLRVKPVIMAVKKWARYHEINDASKGTLSSYSLVLMVLHYLQTLGEPVLPSLQKDFPECFNASMDIDMVPEGPRHIPPYKSANRSSLGDLLQGFLKYYSSKFSWDNQVISVREAKALPKNKSGEWRNKYICLEEPFERNNVARAVHEQHKFNDIKSKFAASCQILTQSKDLNSLLPVKDTINKESSRK
;
A
#
# COMPACT_ATOMS: atom_id res chain seq x y z
N MET A 1 22.80 49.88 15.60
CA MET A 1 23.77 50.67 16.39
C MET A 1 22.97 51.40 17.44
N ARG A 2 23.36 51.29 18.72
CA ARG A 2 22.52 51.44 19.92
C ARG A 2 21.54 50.26 20.05
N GLU A 3 21.78 49.34 21.01
CA GLU A 3 21.35 49.33 22.43
C GLU A 3 20.11 48.40 22.56
N LYS A 4 19.99 47.40 23.45
CA LYS A 4 20.78 46.99 24.64
C LYS A 4 20.93 45.45 24.76
N GLU A 5 21.72 45.03 25.75
CA GLU A 5 21.98 43.65 26.21
C GLU A 5 21.04 43.25 27.39
N GLU A 6 21.40 42.18 28.12
CA GLU A 6 20.79 41.63 29.37
C GLU A 6 19.51 40.77 29.14
N GLU A 7 19.29 39.63 29.81
CA GLU A 7 19.92 39.08 31.02
C GLU A 7 19.77 37.54 31.16
N GLU A 8 20.57 36.94 32.05
CA GLU A 8 20.65 35.54 32.50
C GLU A 8 20.85 35.59 34.04
N GLU A 9 20.54 34.62 34.92
CA GLU A 9 20.50 33.15 34.88
C GLU A 9 19.71 32.65 36.14
N GLU A 10 18.95 31.53 36.12
CA GLU A 10 18.47 30.90 37.38
C GLU A 10 18.24 29.36 37.30
N GLU A 11 18.72 28.68 38.34
CA GLU A 11 18.84 27.22 38.56
C GLU A 11 18.13 26.85 39.89
N LYS A 12 18.31 25.61 40.44
CA LYS A 12 17.98 25.19 41.84
C LYS A 12 16.49 24.92 42.15
N ASP A 13 16.05 24.17 43.18
CA ASP A 13 16.57 23.19 44.18
C ASP A 13 15.32 22.38 44.69
N GLU A 14 15.29 21.31 45.52
CA GLU A 14 16.07 20.08 45.81
C GLU A 14 15.13 19.16 46.68
N GLU A 15 15.30 17.81 46.71
CA GLU A 15 14.78 16.85 47.77
C GLU A 15 13.24 16.56 47.88
N ASP A 16 12.70 15.34 48.05
CA ASP A 16 12.87 14.15 48.94
C ASP A 16 11.93 14.16 50.18
N GLU A 17 10.97 13.22 50.25
CA GLU A 17 10.31 12.75 51.49
C GLU A 17 9.96 11.24 51.37
N ASP A 18 10.50 10.44 52.30
CA ASP A 18 10.22 9.01 52.55
C ASP A 18 9.22 8.85 53.73
N GLU A 19 9.03 7.62 54.24
CA GLU A 19 8.31 7.23 55.48
C GLU A 19 6.75 7.20 55.39
N GLU A 20 6.00 6.26 56.01
CA GLU A 20 6.34 5.03 56.76
C GLU A 20 5.14 4.05 56.76
N ASP A 21 5.33 2.90 57.44
CA ASP A 21 4.49 1.70 57.61
C ASP A 21 3.04 1.94 58.16
N GLU A 22 2.09 0.98 58.23
CA GLU A 22 2.04 -0.20 59.12
C GLU A 22 1.09 -1.33 58.63
N ASP A 23 1.22 -2.50 59.25
CA ASP A 23 0.52 -3.77 58.97
C ASP A 23 -0.96 -3.85 59.45
N GLU A 24 -1.73 -4.78 58.86
CA GLU A 24 -2.74 -5.55 59.61
C GLU A 24 -3.00 -6.94 58.95
N GLU A 25 -2.72 -8.02 59.69
CA GLU A 25 -3.00 -9.41 59.27
C GLU A 25 -4.46 -9.80 59.57
N GLY A 26 -5.04 -10.70 58.75
CA GLY A 26 -6.37 -11.27 58.98
C GLY A 26 -6.61 -12.58 58.21
N GLU A 27 -6.88 -13.65 58.94
CA GLU A 27 -7.01 -15.04 58.47
C GLU A 27 -8.33 -15.29 57.70
N ASP A 28 -8.36 -16.17 56.68
CA ASP A 28 -8.84 -17.56 56.85
C ASP A 28 -8.88 -18.41 55.54
N GLU A 29 -9.05 -19.73 55.70
CA GLU A 29 -9.23 -20.85 54.75
C GLU A 29 -9.94 -20.55 53.39
N GLY A 30 -9.74 -21.28 52.27
CA GLY A 30 -9.06 -22.56 52.01
C GLY A 30 -9.85 -23.39 50.98
N ASP A 31 -9.41 -23.46 49.71
CA ASP A 31 -9.84 -24.50 48.71
C ASP A 31 -9.17 -24.40 47.30
N GLY A 32 -8.16 -23.55 47.12
CA GLY A 32 -7.67 -23.19 45.76
C GLY A 32 -6.64 -24.12 45.09
N TRP A 33 -6.06 -25.11 45.78
CA TRP A 33 -4.73 -25.64 45.41
C TRP A 33 -4.70 -26.94 44.57
N ASP A 34 -5.60 -27.91 44.77
CA ASP A 34 -5.52 -29.19 44.04
C ASP A 34 -5.97 -29.08 42.56
N SER A 35 -6.98 -28.24 42.29
CA SER A 35 -7.52 -28.03 40.93
C SER A 35 -6.52 -27.42 39.94
N ARG A 36 -5.51 -26.67 40.41
CA ARG A 36 -4.46 -26.09 39.55
C ARG A 36 -3.37 -27.11 39.19
N LYS A 37 -2.99 -28.01 40.11
CA LYS A 37 -1.98 -29.06 39.85
C LYS A 37 -2.49 -30.11 38.84
N ARG A 38 -3.74 -30.57 38.95
CA ARG A 38 -4.34 -31.49 37.96
C ARG A 38 -4.37 -30.91 36.53
N ARG A 39 -4.89 -29.69 36.35
CA ARG A 39 -4.94 -29.02 35.03
C ARG A 39 -3.55 -28.71 34.43
N SER A 40 -2.53 -28.52 35.26
CA SER A 40 -1.14 -28.34 34.81
C SER A 40 -0.54 -29.66 34.30
N SER A 41 -0.79 -30.77 35.00
CA SER A 41 -0.31 -32.11 34.63
C SER A 41 -0.95 -32.64 33.34
N GLU A 42 -2.26 -32.46 33.15
CA GLU A 42 -2.95 -32.83 31.90
C GLU A 42 -2.45 -32.04 30.69
N ARG A 43 -2.18 -30.74 30.87
CA ARG A 43 -1.54 -29.92 29.83
C ARG A 43 -0.13 -30.43 29.51
N LYS A 44 0.71 -30.69 30.52
CA LYS A 44 2.08 -31.20 30.32
C LYS A 44 2.11 -32.57 29.59
N LEU A 45 1.15 -33.45 29.85
CA LEU A 45 1.01 -34.72 29.12
C LEU A 45 0.65 -34.52 27.64
N ARG A 46 -0.27 -33.59 27.33
CA ARG A 46 -0.67 -33.30 25.94
C ARG A 46 0.50 -32.80 25.07
N TRP A 47 1.35 -31.94 25.62
CA TRP A 47 2.56 -31.43 24.92
C TRP A 47 3.63 -32.50 24.68
N ARG A 48 3.74 -33.53 25.53
CA ARG A 48 4.70 -34.64 25.31
C ARG A 48 4.32 -35.51 24.11
N CYS A 49 3.03 -35.68 23.81
CA CYS A 49 2.59 -36.39 22.61
C CYS A 49 2.93 -35.61 21.33
N GLU A 50 2.56 -34.32 21.27
CA GLU A 50 2.77 -33.48 20.07
C GLU A 50 4.25 -33.34 19.68
N ILE A 51 5.18 -33.33 20.65
CA ILE A 51 6.63 -33.30 20.38
C ILE A 51 7.17 -34.66 19.92
N SER A 52 6.66 -35.77 20.47
CA SER A 52 7.04 -37.13 20.06
C SER A 52 6.62 -37.42 18.61
N ASP A 53 5.44 -36.97 18.21
CA ASP A 53 4.95 -37.09 16.83
C ASP A 53 5.73 -36.19 15.86
N LEU A 54 6.19 -35.02 16.33
CA LEU A 54 7.06 -34.11 15.55
C LEU A 54 8.44 -34.73 15.27
N LEU A 55 9.05 -35.40 16.25
CA LEU A 55 10.34 -36.09 16.08
C LEU A 55 10.21 -37.31 15.15
N ARG A 56 9.12 -38.08 15.26
CA ARG A 56 8.81 -39.19 14.32
C ARG A 56 8.65 -38.72 12.87
N CYS A 57 8.23 -37.47 12.65
CA CYS A 57 8.16 -36.88 11.30
C CYS A 57 9.52 -36.41 10.75
N VAL A 58 10.57 -36.34 11.58
CA VAL A 58 11.93 -35.92 11.18
C VAL A 58 12.84 -37.14 10.93
N ASP A 59 12.69 -38.21 11.70
CA ASP A 59 13.42 -39.47 11.49
C ASP A 59 12.89 -40.30 10.30
N ALA A 60 11.70 -39.97 9.77
CA ALA A 60 11.14 -40.58 8.57
C ALA A 60 11.86 -40.06 7.29
N GLY A 61 13.01 -40.69 6.98
CA GLY A 61 13.89 -40.32 5.89
C GLY A 61 13.24 -40.19 4.50
N ALA A 62 13.82 -39.29 3.71
CA ALA A 62 13.36 -38.82 2.41
C ALA A 62 12.90 -39.92 1.42
N SER A 63 11.62 -39.86 1.02
CA SER A 63 11.17 -40.14 -0.36
C SER A 63 9.73 -39.64 -0.59
N GLY A 64 9.40 -39.20 -1.81
CA GLY A 64 8.01 -39.15 -2.29
C GLY A 64 7.06 -38.09 -1.71
N GLY A 65 7.28 -36.81 -2.05
CA GLY A 65 6.19 -35.84 -2.32
C GLY A 65 5.19 -35.50 -1.21
N ILE A 66 5.48 -34.48 -0.39
CA ILE A 66 4.52 -33.89 0.57
C ILE A 66 4.27 -32.41 0.26
N ARG A 67 3.12 -32.11 -0.38
CA ARG A 67 2.48 -30.79 -0.40
C ARG A 67 1.30 -30.78 0.58
N ARG A 68 1.55 -30.54 1.88
CA ARG A 68 0.61 -30.02 2.91
C ARG A 68 1.34 -29.88 4.26
N GLN A 69 0.74 -29.15 5.21
CA GLN A 69 1.12 -29.02 6.64
C GLN A 69 2.25 -28.06 7.11
N LEU A 70 2.92 -27.29 6.25
CA LEU A 70 3.88 -26.23 6.69
C LEU A 70 3.24 -24.97 7.33
N PHE A 71 2.15 -25.07 8.09
CA PHE A 71 1.47 -23.92 8.70
C PHE A 71 1.04 -24.06 10.17
N HIS A 72 1.17 -25.23 10.79
CA HIS A 72 0.99 -25.36 12.24
C HIS A 72 2.20 -24.89 13.09
N PRO A 73 3.48 -25.01 12.64
CA PRO A 73 4.62 -24.63 13.49
C PRO A 73 4.77 -23.11 13.75
N LEU A 74 4.25 -22.24 12.87
CA LEU A 74 4.50 -20.80 12.94
C LEU A 74 3.84 -20.11 14.15
N LEU A 75 2.72 -20.64 14.65
CA LEU A 75 2.10 -20.17 15.89
C LEU A 75 2.89 -20.69 17.11
N THR A 76 3.25 -21.97 17.12
CA THR A 76 3.98 -22.60 18.22
C THR A 76 5.36 -21.97 18.43
N VAL A 77 6.11 -21.73 17.36
CA VAL A 77 7.46 -21.12 17.45
C VAL A 77 7.41 -19.69 17.99
N LYS A 78 6.39 -18.89 17.66
CA LYS A 78 6.26 -17.54 18.20
C LYS A 78 5.96 -17.55 19.71
N SER A 79 5.15 -18.51 20.18
CA SER A 79 4.92 -18.74 21.61
C SER A 79 6.16 -19.27 22.34
N ILE A 80 6.95 -20.14 21.70
CA ILE A 80 8.22 -20.65 22.25
C ILE A 80 9.25 -19.52 22.37
N ILE A 81 9.36 -18.63 21.37
CA ILE A 81 10.27 -17.48 21.41
C ILE A 81 9.87 -16.49 22.53
N HIS A 82 8.58 -16.27 22.75
CA HIS A 82 8.12 -15.45 23.90
C HIS A 82 8.45 -16.12 25.24
N ALA A 83 8.26 -17.44 25.37
CA ALA A 83 8.60 -18.17 26.59
C ALA A 83 10.12 -18.29 26.83
N ALA A 84 10.94 -18.18 25.79
CA ALA A 84 12.41 -18.25 25.88
C ALA A 84 13.09 -16.89 26.17
N HIS A 85 12.35 -15.77 26.06
CA HIS A 85 12.84 -14.42 26.34
C HIS A 85 12.44 -13.89 27.72
N ASP A 86 11.68 -14.66 28.50
CA ASP A 86 11.29 -14.34 29.87
C ASP A 86 12.37 -14.87 30.84
N GLU A 87 13.17 -13.98 31.43
CA GLU A 87 14.33 -14.38 32.25
C GLU A 87 13.93 -15.20 33.49
N GLY A 88 12.68 -15.09 33.95
CA GLY A 88 12.13 -15.94 35.01
C GLY A 88 11.96 -17.42 34.63
N PHE A 89 11.88 -17.75 33.33
CA PHE A 89 11.63 -19.12 32.86
C PHE A 89 12.83 -20.05 33.12
N GLY A 90 14.05 -19.53 32.99
CA GLY A 90 15.28 -20.28 33.25
C GLY A 90 15.39 -20.77 34.71
N HIS A 91 15.03 -19.93 35.67
CA HIS A 91 15.04 -20.28 37.09
C HIS A 91 13.96 -21.32 37.45
N SER A 92 12.77 -21.20 36.85
CA SER A 92 11.65 -22.14 37.04
C SER A 92 11.99 -23.56 36.57
N VAL A 93 12.60 -23.69 35.38
CA VAL A 93 12.99 -25.00 34.83
C VAL A 93 14.09 -25.66 35.67
N LEU A 94 15.14 -24.91 36.04
CA LEU A 94 16.24 -25.45 36.86
C LEU A 94 15.77 -25.93 38.25
N ASN A 95 14.83 -25.21 38.87
CA ASN A 95 14.23 -25.63 40.15
C ASN A 95 13.33 -26.86 39.97
N TRP A 96 12.63 -27.00 38.85
CA TRP A 96 11.82 -28.18 38.55
C TRP A 96 12.65 -29.44 38.22
N GLU A 97 13.76 -29.30 37.47
CA GLU A 97 14.70 -30.40 37.19
C GLU A 97 15.35 -30.92 38.49
N ARG A 98 15.82 -29.98 39.34
CA ARG A 98 16.43 -30.28 40.64
C ARG A 98 15.44 -30.93 41.62
N ALA A 99 14.16 -30.54 41.58
CA ALA A 99 13.09 -31.15 42.38
C ALA A 99 12.63 -32.54 41.89
N ASN A 100 13.06 -33.00 40.70
CA ASN A 100 12.68 -34.30 40.13
C ASN A 100 13.90 -35.21 39.84
N GLY A 101 15.09 -34.87 40.35
CA GLY A 101 16.29 -35.71 40.27
C GLY A 101 16.85 -35.90 38.86
N LEU A 102 16.56 -35.01 37.91
CA LEU A 102 17.08 -35.07 36.55
C LEU A 102 18.34 -34.20 36.43
N GLU A 103 19.44 -34.78 35.93
CA GLU A 103 20.66 -34.00 35.68
C GLU A 103 20.45 -32.97 34.55
N PRO A 104 20.87 -31.71 34.74
CA PRO A 104 20.70 -30.68 33.73
C PRO A 104 21.63 -30.95 32.54
N PRO A 105 21.18 -30.76 31.28
CA PRO A 105 21.95 -31.15 30.10
C PRO A 105 23.32 -30.46 30.02
N SER A 106 24.34 -31.20 29.57
CA SER A 106 25.71 -30.68 29.41
C SER A 106 25.75 -29.36 28.64
N LYS A 107 26.76 -28.52 28.91
CA LYS A 107 26.93 -27.22 28.21
C LYS A 107 26.91 -27.41 26.69
N ASP A 108 27.57 -28.44 26.18
CA ASP A 108 27.61 -28.78 24.75
C ASP A 108 26.24 -29.13 24.17
N LYS A 109 25.37 -29.85 24.91
CA LYS A 109 24.01 -30.14 24.44
C LYS A 109 23.14 -28.88 24.40
N ARG A 110 23.33 -27.96 25.34
CA ARG A 110 22.66 -26.64 25.33
C ARG A 110 23.20 -25.71 24.24
N GLN A 111 24.48 -25.79 23.91
CA GLN A 111 25.05 -25.02 22.82
C GLN A 111 24.61 -25.56 21.45
N ALA A 112 24.71 -26.88 21.24
CA ALA A 112 24.22 -27.52 20.02
C ALA A 112 22.73 -27.22 19.74
N LEU A 113 21.88 -27.16 20.78
CA LEU A 113 20.48 -26.76 20.61
C LEU A 113 20.32 -25.29 20.19
N ARG A 114 21.12 -24.37 20.75
CA ARG A 114 21.14 -22.95 20.34
C ARG A 114 21.61 -22.80 18.90
N ASP A 115 22.71 -23.47 18.54
CA ASP A 115 23.27 -23.41 17.19
C ASP A 115 22.27 -23.95 16.14
N GLN A 116 21.50 -25.00 16.48
CA GLN A 116 20.40 -25.49 15.66
C GLN A 116 19.24 -24.48 15.54
N VAL A 117 18.85 -23.82 16.64
CA VAL A 117 17.80 -22.79 16.63
C VAL A 117 18.22 -21.58 15.79
N ASP A 118 19.44 -21.08 15.95
CA ASP A 118 19.96 -19.96 15.17
C ASP A 118 20.19 -20.34 13.70
N TRP A 119 20.57 -21.58 13.39
CA TRP A 119 20.61 -22.08 12.00
C TRP A 119 19.22 -22.08 11.35
N VAL A 120 18.18 -22.58 12.04
CA VAL A 120 16.79 -22.53 11.56
C VAL A 120 16.32 -21.08 11.40
N LYS A 121 16.61 -20.21 12.36
CA LYS A 121 16.29 -18.78 12.32
C LYS A 121 16.95 -18.08 11.13
N ASN A 122 18.23 -18.35 10.86
CA ASN A 122 18.96 -17.80 9.73
C ASN A 122 18.39 -18.29 8.38
N ILE A 123 18.00 -19.55 8.27
CA ILE A 123 17.31 -20.08 7.08
C ILE A 123 15.91 -19.46 6.92
N MET A 124 15.15 -19.26 8.00
CA MET A 124 13.85 -18.58 7.93
C MET A 124 14.00 -17.12 7.52
N THR A 125 14.92 -16.36 8.11
CA THR A 125 15.22 -14.97 7.74
C THR A 125 15.64 -14.89 6.26
N ALA A 126 16.62 -15.69 5.83
CA ALA A 126 17.04 -15.72 4.43
C ALA A 126 15.92 -16.12 3.46
N ASN A 127 14.98 -16.98 3.87
CA ASN A 127 13.81 -17.32 3.06
C ASN A 127 12.75 -16.20 3.05
N ILE A 128 12.54 -15.50 4.17
CA ILE A 128 11.68 -14.32 4.24
C ILE A 128 12.25 -13.20 3.36
N ASP A 129 13.55 -12.93 3.45
CA ASP A 129 14.23 -11.93 2.61
C ASP A 129 14.17 -12.32 1.13
N ARG A 130 14.34 -13.60 0.77
CA ARG A 130 14.11 -14.09 -0.61
C ARG A 130 12.66 -14.01 -1.07
N ILE A 131 11.68 -14.07 -0.17
CA ILE A 131 10.25 -13.89 -0.49
C ILE A 131 9.93 -12.40 -0.68
N LEU A 132 10.47 -11.53 0.18
CA LEU A 132 10.32 -10.07 0.09
C LEU A 132 11.02 -9.50 -1.14
N ALA A 133 12.27 -9.90 -1.40
CA ALA A 133 13.07 -9.48 -2.55
C ALA A 133 12.50 -9.95 -3.91
N ARG A 134 11.57 -10.91 -3.92
CA ARG A 134 10.92 -11.38 -5.16
C ARG A 134 9.62 -10.64 -5.50
N GLY A 135 9.01 -9.90 -4.57
CA GLY A 135 7.76 -9.14 -4.78
C GLY A 135 6.49 -9.97 -5.08
N GLU A 136 6.63 -11.19 -5.62
CA GLU A 136 5.57 -12.03 -6.17
C GLU A 136 5.15 -13.18 -5.24
N ARG A 137 4.73 -12.88 -3.99
CA ARG A 137 3.84 -13.79 -3.21
C ARG A 137 3.20 -13.28 -1.92
N LEU A 138 3.17 -11.97 -1.67
CA LEU A 138 2.45 -11.40 -0.51
C LEU A 138 0.96 -11.79 -0.48
N GLU A 139 0.33 -12.01 -1.64
CA GLU A 139 -1.07 -12.43 -1.78
C GLU A 139 -1.40 -13.70 -0.98
N GLY A 140 -0.48 -14.69 -0.95
CA GLY A 140 -0.68 -15.96 -0.24
C GLY A 140 -0.55 -15.85 1.29
N LEU A 141 0.06 -14.77 1.80
CA LEU A 141 0.15 -14.45 3.22
C LEU A 141 -1.00 -13.53 3.66
N MET A 142 -1.38 -12.56 2.81
CA MET A 142 -2.54 -11.70 3.03
C MET A 142 -3.82 -12.51 3.24
N GLY A 143 -4.12 -13.48 2.37
CA GLY A 143 -5.32 -14.31 2.47
C GLY A 143 -5.47 -15.09 3.78
N LYS A 144 -4.38 -15.30 4.54
CA LYS A 144 -4.41 -15.92 5.87
C LYS A 144 -4.57 -14.92 7.01
N SER A 145 -4.26 -13.65 6.78
CA SER A 145 -4.51 -12.55 7.72
C SER A 145 -5.94 -11.99 7.60
N VAL A 146 -6.66 -12.26 6.50
CA VAL A 146 -8.03 -11.76 6.25
C VAL A 146 -9.01 -12.16 7.35
N ASP A 147 -8.86 -13.33 7.97
CA ASP A 147 -9.79 -13.80 9.00
C ASP A 147 -9.62 -13.16 10.38
N LEU A 148 -8.46 -12.54 10.65
CA LEU A 148 -8.12 -11.88 11.92
C LEU A 148 -8.39 -10.35 11.91
N GLN A 149 -8.88 -9.81 10.79
CA GLN A 149 -9.12 -8.36 10.63
C GLN A 149 -10.55 -7.96 11.04
N PRO A 150 -10.75 -6.75 11.62
CA PRO A 150 -12.08 -6.21 11.89
C PRO A 150 -12.97 -6.17 10.63
N GLY A 151 -14.29 -6.23 10.80
CA GLY A 151 -15.26 -6.40 9.70
C GLY A 151 -15.02 -5.50 8.48
N LEU A 152 -14.85 -4.19 8.71
CA LEU A 152 -14.52 -3.21 7.67
C LEU A 152 -13.21 -3.53 6.93
N SER A 153 -12.12 -3.74 7.67
CA SER A 153 -10.80 -4.09 7.12
C SER A 153 -10.84 -5.38 6.31
N LYS A 154 -11.59 -6.40 6.79
CA LYS A 154 -11.83 -7.68 6.10
C LYS A 154 -12.59 -7.49 4.79
N GLN A 155 -13.59 -6.62 4.75
CA GLN A 155 -14.33 -6.29 3.52
C GLN A 155 -13.47 -5.50 2.52
N MET A 156 -12.64 -4.57 2.99
CA MET A 156 -11.70 -3.84 2.14
C MET A 156 -10.67 -4.76 1.49
N LEU A 157 -10.13 -5.73 2.24
CA LEU A 157 -9.24 -6.75 1.68
C LEU A 157 -9.93 -7.61 0.63
N LYS A 158 -11.13 -8.14 0.91
CA LYS A 158 -11.92 -8.91 -0.07
C LYS A 158 -12.22 -8.12 -1.35
N LEU A 159 -12.57 -6.84 -1.23
CA LEU A 159 -12.76 -5.95 -2.37
C LEU A 159 -11.45 -5.76 -3.14
N PHE A 160 -10.33 -5.57 -2.45
CA PHE A 160 -9.02 -5.43 -3.06
C PHE A 160 -8.59 -6.68 -3.83
N GLU A 161 -8.57 -7.84 -3.19
CA GLU A 161 -8.14 -9.13 -3.76
C GLU A 161 -8.95 -9.49 -5.02
N ALA A 162 -10.27 -9.26 -5.00
CA ALA A 162 -11.14 -9.55 -6.14
C ALA A 162 -11.04 -8.52 -7.29
N CYS A 163 -10.78 -7.24 -6.97
CA CYS A 163 -10.79 -6.16 -7.96
C CYS A 163 -9.40 -5.81 -8.53
N GLN A 164 -8.30 -6.17 -7.88
CA GLN A 164 -6.94 -5.82 -8.33
C GLN A 164 -6.61 -6.42 -9.71
N GLN A 165 -5.87 -5.67 -10.52
CA GLN A 165 -5.36 -6.14 -11.82
C GLN A 165 -4.48 -7.38 -11.62
N GLN A 166 -4.80 -8.46 -12.35
CA GLN A 166 -4.03 -9.70 -12.28
C GLN A 166 -2.84 -9.68 -13.26
N ALA A 167 -1.87 -10.58 -13.05
CA ALA A 167 -0.77 -10.82 -13.99
C ALA A 167 -1.28 -11.14 -15.42
N SER A 168 -2.38 -11.90 -15.54
CA SER A 168 -3.04 -12.17 -16.84
C SER A 168 -3.52 -10.91 -17.54
N ASP A 169 -4.06 -9.96 -16.77
CA ASP A 169 -4.65 -8.73 -17.30
C ASP A 169 -3.53 -7.80 -17.79
N LEU A 170 -2.42 -7.72 -17.03
CA LEU A 170 -1.21 -6.98 -17.43
C LEU A 170 -0.52 -7.62 -18.64
N THR A 171 -0.44 -8.95 -18.71
CA THR A 171 0.19 -9.66 -19.85
C THR A 171 -0.54 -9.37 -21.16
N LYS A 172 -1.88 -9.37 -21.17
CA LYS A 172 -2.68 -8.95 -22.34
C LYS A 172 -2.31 -7.53 -22.79
N LYS A 173 -2.25 -6.57 -21.85
CA LYS A 173 -1.88 -5.16 -22.13
C LYS A 173 -0.47 -5.02 -22.70
N GLU A 174 0.49 -5.75 -22.14
CA GLU A 174 1.89 -5.71 -22.58
C GLU A 174 2.09 -6.36 -23.96
N MET A 175 1.37 -7.46 -24.26
CA MET A 175 1.36 -8.04 -25.61
C MET A 175 0.84 -7.06 -26.67
N CYS A 176 -0.25 -6.35 -26.37
CA CYS A 176 -0.80 -5.31 -27.25
C CYS A 176 0.21 -4.16 -27.43
N ARG A 177 0.80 -3.64 -26.34
CA ARG A 177 1.86 -2.61 -26.37
C ARG A 177 3.05 -3.04 -27.23
N ALA A 178 3.56 -4.25 -27.04
CA ALA A 178 4.72 -4.76 -27.78
C ALA A 178 4.43 -5.01 -29.27
N ARG A 179 3.18 -5.34 -29.64
CA ARG A 179 2.74 -5.39 -31.03
C ARG A 179 2.65 -3.98 -31.62
N LEU A 180 1.92 -3.09 -30.96
CA LEU A 180 1.70 -1.72 -31.41
C LEU A 180 3.00 -0.93 -31.52
N GLN A 181 4.00 -1.17 -30.66
CA GLN A 181 5.31 -0.54 -30.81
C GLN A 181 5.99 -0.92 -32.12
N ARG A 182 5.96 -2.19 -32.52
CA ARG A 182 6.56 -2.65 -33.80
C ARG A 182 5.85 -2.02 -35.00
N ASP A 183 4.52 -1.96 -34.96
CA ASP A 183 3.71 -1.34 -36.01
C ASP A 183 4.03 0.18 -36.10
N ILE A 184 4.06 0.90 -34.97
CA ILE A 184 4.42 2.34 -34.94
C ILE A 184 5.87 2.59 -35.37
N GLN A 185 6.82 1.70 -35.04
CA GLN A 185 8.22 1.84 -35.44
C GLN A 185 8.43 1.74 -36.96
N SER A 186 7.48 1.18 -37.73
CA SER A 186 7.54 1.19 -39.19
C SER A 186 7.39 2.58 -39.82
N ILE A 187 6.72 3.52 -39.12
CA ILE A 187 6.51 4.91 -39.56
C ILE A 187 7.32 5.92 -38.72
N PHE A 188 7.67 5.57 -37.48
CA PHE A 188 8.49 6.38 -36.58
C PHE A 188 9.61 5.51 -35.97
N PRO A 189 10.75 5.28 -36.66
CA PRO A 189 11.78 4.33 -36.21
C PRO A 189 12.36 4.62 -34.81
N VAL A 190 12.39 5.90 -34.42
CA VAL A 190 12.86 6.38 -33.10
C VAL A 190 11.80 6.32 -31.99
N ALA A 191 10.62 5.75 -32.26
CA ALA A 191 9.53 5.63 -31.31
C ALA A 191 9.84 4.66 -30.17
N ARG A 192 9.45 5.05 -28.94
CA ARG A 192 9.27 4.15 -27.80
C ARG A 192 7.88 4.29 -27.22
N LEU A 193 7.22 3.16 -26.95
CA LEU A 193 5.85 3.11 -26.48
C LEU A 193 5.81 2.54 -25.06
N TYR A 194 5.46 3.37 -24.08
CA TYR A 194 5.41 3.00 -22.67
C TYR A 194 3.99 2.68 -22.24
N LEU A 195 3.82 1.58 -21.49
CA LEU A 195 2.61 1.36 -20.70
C LEU A 195 2.71 2.18 -19.41
N THR A 196 1.65 2.88 -19.05
CA THR A 196 1.65 3.90 -18.00
C THR A 196 0.41 3.81 -17.11
N GLY A 197 0.22 4.80 -16.24
CA GLY A 197 -1.00 5.03 -15.50
C GLY A 197 -1.37 3.87 -14.59
N SER A 198 -2.64 3.47 -14.61
CA SER A 198 -3.14 2.47 -13.66
C SER A 198 -2.55 1.08 -13.88
N SER A 199 -2.11 0.77 -15.11
CA SER A 199 -1.59 -0.54 -15.49
C SER A 199 -0.22 -0.84 -14.89
N MET A 200 0.64 0.17 -14.75
CA MET A 200 2.04 0.03 -14.30
C MET A 200 2.32 0.63 -12.91
N SER A 201 1.43 1.48 -12.38
CA SER A 201 1.54 2.00 -11.00
C SER A 201 1.17 0.99 -9.91
N GLY A 202 0.67 -0.20 -10.26
CA GLY A 202 0.18 -1.18 -9.27
C GLY A 202 -1.14 -0.79 -8.59
N LEU A 203 -1.84 0.21 -9.13
CA LEU A 203 -3.13 0.73 -8.64
C LEU A 203 -4.30 0.44 -9.62
N GLY A 204 -4.08 -0.45 -10.58
CA GLY A 204 -5.03 -0.90 -11.58
C GLY A 204 -6.06 -1.88 -11.05
N CYS A 205 -7.23 -1.90 -11.68
CA CYS A 205 -8.26 -2.91 -11.48
C CYS A 205 -8.29 -3.88 -12.65
N ARG A 206 -9.01 -5.01 -12.50
CA ARG A 206 -9.31 -5.92 -13.62
C ARG A 206 -9.90 -5.18 -14.84
N SER A 207 -10.83 -4.26 -14.58
CA SER A 207 -11.49 -3.46 -15.61
C SER A 207 -10.81 -2.12 -15.94
N SER A 208 -9.55 -1.91 -15.51
CA SER A 208 -8.81 -0.70 -15.84
C SER A 208 -8.36 -0.71 -17.29
N ASP A 209 -8.59 0.41 -17.97
CA ASP A 209 -8.07 0.71 -19.31
C ASP A 209 -6.52 0.76 -19.29
N ALA A 210 -5.93 0.83 -20.49
CA ALA A 210 -4.48 0.80 -20.67
C ALA A 210 -3.94 2.15 -21.20
N ASP A 211 -3.37 2.95 -20.31
CA ASP A 211 -2.74 4.22 -20.63
C ASP A 211 -1.40 4.00 -21.37
N LEU A 212 -1.25 4.52 -22.59
CA LEU A 212 -0.03 4.43 -23.40
C LEU A 212 0.59 5.80 -23.65
N CYS A 213 1.92 5.91 -23.54
CA CYS A 213 2.68 7.09 -23.91
C CYS A 213 3.67 6.77 -25.03
N LEU A 214 3.46 7.38 -26.21
CA LEU A 214 4.42 7.35 -27.30
C LEU A 214 5.44 8.49 -27.11
N VAL A 215 6.70 8.13 -26.92
CA VAL A 215 7.82 9.07 -26.89
C VAL A 215 8.55 9.03 -28.23
N LEU A 216 8.65 10.19 -28.88
CA LEU A 216 9.41 10.38 -30.12
C LEU A 216 10.69 11.15 -29.81
N ARG A 217 11.84 10.46 -29.81
CA ARG A 217 13.17 11.09 -29.59
C ARG A 217 13.66 11.70 -30.90
N GLY A 218 13.73 13.03 -31.00
CA GLY A 218 14.14 13.76 -32.20
C GLY A 218 15.04 14.95 -31.89
N SER A 219 15.96 15.27 -32.81
CA SER A 219 17.07 16.22 -32.63
C SER A 219 16.76 17.68 -33.01
N THR A 220 15.53 17.99 -33.40
CA THR A 220 15.12 19.34 -33.81
C THR A 220 14.45 20.09 -32.64
N GLN A 221 14.70 21.39 -32.51
CA GLN A 221 14.32 22.21 -31.34
C GLN A 221 12.80 22.45 -31.14
N ARG A 222 11.93 21.67 -31.80
CA ARG A 222 10.47 21.72 -31.59
C ARG A 222 9.94 20.31 -31.50
N SER A 223 9.37 19.97 -30.34
CA SER A 223 8.57 18.76 -30.19
C SER A 223 7.43 18.76 -31.22
N PRO A 224 7.18 17.65 -31.95
CA PRO A 224 6.10 17.58 -32.92
C PRO A 224 4.75 17.75 -32.23
N ASP A 225 3.80 18.42 -32.90
CA ASP A 225 2.43 18.60 -32.38
C ASP A 225 1.77 17.24 -32.07
N PRO A 226 1.37 16.96 -30.81
CA PRO A 226 0.68 15.74 -30.46
C PRO A 226 -0.58 15.48 -31.30
N ILE A 227 -1.34 16.51 -31.69
CA ILE A 227 -2.57 16.33 -32.48
C ILE A 227 -2.22 15.84 -33.88
N HIS A 228 -1.23 16.44 -34.54
CA HIS A 228 -0.72 15.98 -35.84
C HIS A 228 -0.26 14.51 -35.77
N ILE A 229 0.59 14.15 -34.82
CA ILE A 229 1.10 12.77 -34.69
C ILE A 229 -0.03 11.78 -34.42
N LEU A 230 -0.97 12.09 -33.52
CA LEU A 230 -2.13 11.23 -33.25
C LEU A 230 -3.09 11.13 -34.45
N THR A 231 -3.15 12.14 -35.33
CA THR A 231 -3.94 12.11 -36.57
C THR A 231 -3.30 11.17 -37.60
N VAL A 232 -1.98 11.23 -37.77
CA VAL A 232 -1.21 10.29 -38.61
C VAL A 232 -1.38 8.85 -38.08
N LEU A 233 -1.25 8.65 -36.77
CA LEU A 233 -1.50 7.36 -36.12
C LEU A 233 -2.94 6.90 -36.31
N GLN A 234 -3.95 7.77 -36.21
CA GLN A 234 -5.34 7.38 -36.45
C GLN A 234 -5.54 6.82 -37.87
N ALA A 235 -4.93 7.43 -38.89
CA ALA A 235 -5.01 6.93 -40.25
C ALA A 235 -4.27 5.58 -40.41
N PHE A 236 -3.07 5.47 -39.83
CA PHE A 236 -2.24 4.25 -39.90
C PHE A 236 -2.81 3.05 -39.13
N LEU A 237 -3.42 3.28 -37.97
CA LEU A 237 -3.96 2.20 -37.12
C LEU A 237 -5.32 1.67 -37.60
N ARG A 238 -6.09 2.43 -38.37
CA ARG A 238 -7.40 2.03 -38.93
C ARG A 238 -7.39 0.71 -39.74
N PRO A 239 -6.46 0.47 -40.68
CA PRO A 239 -6.39 -0.79 -41.41
C PRO A 239 -5.88 -1.98 -40.57
N LEU A 240 -5.37 -1.77 -39.35
CA LEU A 240 -4.86 -2.86 -38.53
C LEU A 240 -6.03 -3.69 -37.98
N GLY A 241 -6.27 -4.85 -38.60
CA GLY A 241 -7.45 -5.69 -38.36
C GLY A 241 -7.67 -6.15 -36.90
N TYR A 242 -6.66 -6.03 -36.02
CA TYR A 242 -6.75 -6.36 -34.60
C TYR A 242 -7.23 -5.19 -33.70
N LEU A 243 -7.41 -4.00 -34.25
CA LEU A 243 -7.91 -2.81 -33.53
C LEU A 243 -9.33 -2.45 -33.98
N GLU A 244 -10.11 -1.85 -33.09
CA GLU A 244 -11.44 -1.27 -33.36
C GLU A 244 -11.66 0.06 -32.62
N ARG A 245 -12.71 0.79 -33.03
CA ARG A 245 -13.21 2.00 -32.34
C ARG A 245 -12.15 3.12 -32.17
N ILE A 246 -11.27 3.29 -33.15
CA ILE A 246 -10.14 4.22 -33.08
C ILE A 246 -10.60 5.69 -33.22
N GLN A 247 -10.63 6.41 -32.10
CA GLN A 247 -11.16 7.78 -31.95
C GLN A 247 -10.11 8.74 -31.39
N LEU A 248 -9.86 9.86 -32.10
CA LEU A 248 -9.07 10.97 -31.59
C LEU A 248 -9.94 11.85 -30.67
N ILE A 249 -9.54 11.99 -29.41
CA ILE A 249 -10.20 12.82 -28.41
C ILE A 249 -9.33 14.05 -28.16
N ARG A 250 -9.89 15.24 -28.45
CA ARG A 250 -9.22 16.53 -28.28
C ARG A 250 -9.49 17.09 -26.87
N ALA A 251 -8.53 16.89 -25.97
CA ALA A 251 -8.50 17.45 -24.61
C ALA A 251 -7.16 18.16 -24.36
N LYS A 252 -6.94 18.73 -23.16
CA LYS A 252 -5.65 19.41 -22.81
C LYS A 252 -4.43 18.50 -23.02
N VAL A 253 -4.59 17.20 -22.78
CA VAL A 253 -3.70 16.16 -23.29
C VAL A 253 -4.51 15.39 -24.34
N PRO A 254 -4.24 15.57 -25.65
CA PRO A 254 -4.91 14.81 -26.69
C PRO A 254 -4.60 13.32 -26.58
N ILE A 255 -5.61 12.47 -26.83
CA ILE A 255 -5.47 11.01 -26.78
C ILE A 255 -6.12 10.37 -28.01
N LEU A 256 -5.50 9.32 -28.54
CA LEU A 256 -6.09 8.40 -29.51
C LEU A 256 -6.57 7.17 -28.75
N ARG A 257 -7.88 7.09 -28.54
CA ARG A 257 -8.55 5.97 -27.90
C ARG A 257 -8.82 4.87 -28.91
N PHE A 258 -8.62 3.62 -28.53
CA PHE A 258 -8.97 2.46 -29.35
C PHE A 258 -9.16 1.22 -28.48
N LYS A 259 -9.67 0.14 -29.08
CA LYS A 259 -9.89 -1.13 -28.39
C LYS A 259 -9.25 -2.28 -29.16
N GLU A 260 -8.63 -3.21 -28.44
CA GLU A 260 -8.07 -4.43 -29.03
C GLU A 260 -9.17 -5.50 -29.21
N LYS A 261 -9.26 -6.06 -30.42
CA LYS A 261 -10.16 -7.18 -30.71
C LYS A 261 -9.64 -8.46 -30.07
N GLY A 262 -10.54 -9.26 -29.51
CA GLY A 262 -10.23 -10.51 -28.82
C GLY A 262 -10.02 -10.34 -27.31
N SER A 263 -9.22 -9.37 -26.87
CA SER A 263 -9.06 -9.08 -25.42
C SER A 263 -10.17 -8.17 -24.86
N GLY A 264 -10.75 -7.33 -25.71
CA GLY A 264 -11.78 -6.37 -25.31
C GLY A 264 -11.25 -5.12 -24.60
N LEU A 265 -9.93 -5.00 -24.40
CA LEU A 265 -9.29 -3.94 -23.64
C LEU A 265 -9.29 -2.61 -24.39
N GLU A 266 -9.65 -1.52 -23.69
CA GLU A 266 -9.55 -0.13 -24.16
C GLU A 266 -8.16 0.44 -23.83
N PHE A 267 -7.60 1.19 -24.78
CA PHE A 267 -6.27 1.81 -24.71
C PHE A 267 -6.39 3.30 -25.03
N ASP A 268 -5.71 4.13 -24.25
CA ASP A 268 -5.62 5.58 -24.46
C ASP A 268 -4.18 5.97 -24.77
N LEU A 269 -3.90 6.29 -26.03
CA LEU A 269 -2.56 6.65 -26.50
C LEU A 269 -2.37 8.17 -26.54
N ASN A 270 -1.42 8.68 -25.78
CA ASN A 270 -0.93 10.06 -25.89
C ASN A 270 0.48 10.11 -26.52
N VAL A 271 0.93 11.31 -26.89
CA VAL A 271 2.27 11.57 -27.43
C VAL A 271 3.03 12.51 -26.50
N ASN A 272 4.27 12.15 -26.16
CA ASN A 272 5.23 12.93 -25.37
C ASN A 272 4.72 13.44 -23.99
N ASN A 273 3.67 12.83 -23.42
CA ASN A 273 3.21 13.12 -22.05
C ASN A 273 4.13 12.50 -20.99
N ILE A 274 5.40 12.92 -21.00
CA ILE A 274 6.50 12.35 -20.22
C ILE A 274 6.23 12.35 -18.72
N VAL A 275 5.55 13.38 -18.19
CA VAL A 275 5.14 13.45 -16.78
C VAL A 275 4.26 12.26 -16.36
N GLY A 276 3.43 11.75 -17.28
CA GLY A 276 2.64 10.53 -17.05
C GLY A 276 3.49 9.29 -16.79
N ILE A 277 4.64 9.16 -17.45
CA ILE A 277 5.60 8.08 -17.19
C ILE A 277 6.23 8.27 -15.79
N ARG A 278 6.74 9.47 -15.48
CA ARG A 278 7.33 9.77 -14.16
C ARG A 278 6.38 9.49 -13.00
N ASN A 279 5.15 9.98 -13.10
CA ASN A 279 4.09 9.74 -12.13
C ASN A 279 3.75 8.26 -11.96
N THR A 280 3.75 7.48 -13.04
CA THR A 280 3.47 6.04 -12.98
C THR A 280 4.43 5.33 -12.02
N PHE A 281 5.73 5.64 -12.09
CA PHE A 281 6.76 5.00 -11.25
C PHE A 281 6.87 5.62 -9.84
N LEU A 282 6.59 6.92 -9.68
CA LEU A 282 6.40 7.53 -8.35
C LEU A 282 5.23 6.87 -7.61
N LEU A 283 4.07 6.73 -8.25
CA LEU A 283 2.91 6.04 -7.68
C LEU A 283 3.17 4.55 -7.45
N ARG A 284 3.92 3.87 -8.32
CA ARG A 284 4.36 2.49 -8.10
C ARG A 284 5.18 2.34 -6.83
N SER A 285 6.03 3.32 -6.54
CA SER A 285 6.90 3.32 -5.36
C SER A 285 6.04 3.47 -4.09
N TYR A 286 5.15 4.47 -4.04
CA TYR A 286 4.19 4.63 -2.96
C TYR A 286 3.25 3.42 -2.77
N ALA A 287 2.78 2.81 -3.87
CA ALA A 287 1.90 1.64 -3.81
C ALA A 287 2.57 0.42 -3.18
N ASN A 288 3.91 0.34 -3.19
CA ASN A 288 4.67 -0.77 -2.60
C ASN A 288 5.35 -0.39 -1.27
N ALA A 289 5.25 0.87 -0.82
CA ALA A 289 5.90 1.35 0.40
C ALA A 289 5.23 0.84 1.70
N ASP A 290 3.90 0.64 1.69
CA ASP A 290 3.16 0.02 2.80
C ASP A 290 1.98 -0.81 2.25
N LEU A 291 1.77 -2.01 2.81
CA LEU A 291 0.74 -2.96 2.38
C LEU A 291 -0.69 -2.39 2.43
N ARG A 292 -0.93 -1.38 3.27
CA ARG A 292 -2.24 -0.73 3.45
C ARG A 292 -2.60 0.22 2.32
N VAL A 293 -1.64 0.69 1.52
CA VAL A 293 -1.84 1.71 0.48
C VAL A 293 -2.78 1.21 -0.62
N LYS A 294 -2.51 0.05 -1.22
CA LYS A 294 -3.32 -0.47 -2.34
C LYS A 294 -4.78 -0.76 -1.94
N PRO A 295 -5.09 -1.41 -0.80
CA PRO A 295 -6.48 -1.63 -0.38
C PRO A 295 -7.24 -0.34 -0.04
N VAL A 296 -6.61 0.64 0.63
CA VAL A 296 -7.25 1.94 0.90
C VAL A 296 -7.57 2.68 -0.41
N ILE A 297 -6.60 2.77 -1.32
CA ILE A 297 -6.80 3.38 -2.65
C ILE A 297 -7.90 2.65 -3.45
N MET A 298 -7.94 1.32 -3.40
CA MET A 298 -8.99 0.55 -4.07
C MET A 298 -10.38 0.87 -3.52
N ALA A 299 -10.55 0.84 -2.20
CA ALA A 299 -11.81 1.17 -1.54
C ALA A 299 -12.28 2.59 -1.92
N VAL A 300 -11.38 3.58 -1.82
CA VAL A 300 -11.67 4.98 -2.19
C VAL A 300 -12.02 5.11 -3.68
N LYS A 301 -11.30 4.45 -4.60
CA LYS A 301 -11.60 4.51 -6.04
C LYS A 301 -12.97 3.89 -6.38
N LYS A 302 -13.34 2.78 -5.74
CA LYS A 302 -14.64 2.13 -5.96
C LYS A 302 -15.78 2.94 -5.33
N TRP A 303 -15.61 3.43 -4.09
CA TRP A 303 -16.53 4.35 -3.42
C TRP A 303 -16.79 5.60 -4.28
N ALA A 304 -15.75 6.32 -4.69
CA ALA A 304 -15.88 7.55 -5.47
C ALA A 304 -16.52 7.31 -6.85
N ARG A 305 -16.28 6.13 -7.46
CA ARG A 305 -16.96 5.72 -8.71
C ARG A 305 -18.43 5.37 -8.49
N TYR A 306 -18.79 4.75 -7.37
CA TYR A 306 -20.18 4.44 -7.02
C TYR A 306 -20.99 5.71 -6.72
N HIS A 307 -20.39 6.70 -6.05
CA HIS A 307 -21.01 8.01 -5.78
C HIS A 307 -20.85 9.03 -6.93
N GLU A 308 -20.46 8.58 -8.12
CA GLU A 308 -20.33 9.38 -9.36
C GLU A 308 -19.39 10.61 -9.28
N ILE A 309 -18.43 10.61 -8.35
CA ILE A 309 -17.44 11.68 -8.14
C ILE A 309 -16.02 11.32 -8.63
N ASN A 310 -15.89 10.30 -9.50
CA ASN A 310 -14.63 9.80 -10.08
C ASN A 310 -14.69 9.74 -11.62
N ASP A 311 -14.99 10.88 -12.24
CA ASP A 311 -14.98 11.10 -13.68
C ASP A 311 -14.65 12.56 -14.01
N ALA A 312 -13.40 12.81 -14.43
CA ALA A 312 -12.93 14.14 -14.79
C ALA A 312 -13.55 14.68 -16.10
N SER A 313 -14.10 13.82 -16.96
CA SER A 313 -14.83 14.26 -18.15
C SER A 313 -16.20 14.86 -17.80
N LYS A 314 -16.73 14.52 -16.62
CA LYS A 314 -17.99 15.05 -16.04
C LYS A 314 -17.77 16.13 -14.98
N GLY A 315 -16.60 16.77 -14.95
CA GLY A 315 -16.28 17.85 -14.00
C GLY A 315 -16.05 17.40 -12.55
N THR A 316 -15.78 16.11 -12.31
CA THR A 316 -15.48 15.58 -10.96
C THR A 316 -14.00 15.20 -10.81
N LEU A 317 -13.62 14.49 -9.74
CA LEU A 317 -12.21 14.12 -9.51
C LEU A 317 -11.74 13.07 -10.54
N SER A 318 -10.49 13.16 -10.95
CA SER A 318 -9.86 12.06 -11.68
C SER A 318 -9.41 10.96 -10.72
N SER A 319 -9.25 9.73 -11.22
CA SER A 319 -8.64 8.66 -10.42
C SER A 319 -7.19 8.98 -10.00
N TYR A 320 -6.45 9.81 -10.74
CA TYR A 320 -5.14 10.31 -10.31
C TYR A 320 -5.27 11.28 -9.14
N SER A 321 -6.24 12.20 -9.20
CA SER A 321 -6.54 13.15 -8.13
C SER A 321 -6.88 12.43 -6.81
N LEU A 322 -7.75 11.41 -6.87
CA LEU A 322 -8.11 10.58 -5.71
C LEU A 322 -6.91 9.83 -5.13
N VAL A 323 -6.01 9.31 -5.97
CA VAL A 323 -4.77 8.66 -5.50
C VAL A 323 -3.90 9.64 -4.73
N LEU A 324 -3.60 10.81 -5.28
CA LEU A 324 -2.78 11.81 -4.59
C LEU A 324 -3.43 12.30 -3.28
N MET A 325 -4.77 12.43 -3.23
CA MET A 325 -5.49 12.74 -1.98
C MET A 325 -5.30 11.64 -0.91
N VAL A 326 -5.36 10.36 -1.29
CA VAL A 326 -5.10 9.26 -0.34
C VAL A 326 -3.64 9.28 0.12
N LEU A 327 -2.67 9.47 -0.80
CA LEU A 327 -1.25 9.54 -0.45
C LEU A 327 -0.97 10.68 0.53
N HIS A 328 -1.47 11.88 0.25
CA HIS A 328 -1.36 13.04 1.13
C HIS A 328 -1.95 12.79 2.52
N TYR A 329 -3.14 12.19 2.59
CA TYR A 329 -3.75 11.84 3.88
C TYR A 329 -2.84 10.89 4.66
N LEU A 330 -2.30 9.84 4.02
CA LEU A 330 -1.38 8.88 4.63
C LEU A 330 -0.02 9.50 5.04
N GLN A 331 0.42 10.56 4.36
CA GLN A 331 1.62 11.34 4.69
C GLN A 331 1.41 12.35 5.83
N THR A 332 0.18 12.81 6.06
CA THR A 332 -0.15 13.89 7.03
C THR A 332 -0.87 13.40 8.29
N LEU A 333 -0.79 12.10 8.57
CA LEU A 333 -1.12 11.52 9.86
C LEU A 333 -0.07 11.90 10.91
N GLY A 334 -0.46 11.96 12.19
CA GLY A 334 0.48 12.24 13.29
C GLY A 334 1.62 11.22 13.35
N GLU A 335 1.31 9.95 13.11
CA GLU A 335 2.27 8.92 12.71
C GLU A 335 2.09 8.64 11.20
N PRO A 336 3.02 9.08 10.33
CA PRO A 336 2.89 8.89 8.89
C PRO A 336 2.91 7.41 8.47
N VAL A 337 2.00 7.06 7.57
CA VAL A 337 2.02 5.77 6.86
C VAL A 337 2.97 5.82 5.66
N LEU A 338 3.21 7.01 5.12
CA LEU A 338 4.09 7.25 3.97
C LEU A 338 4.99 8.47 4.20
N PRO A 339 6.24 8.46 3.70
CA PRO A 339 7.12 9.61 3.70
C PRO A 339 6.91 10.48 2.45
N SER A 340 7.78 11.47 2.18
CA SER A 340 7.92 12.04 0.82
C SER A 340 9.09 11.40 0.10
N LEU A 341 8.80 10.47 -0.81
CA LEU A 341 9.83 9.79 -1.60
C LEU A 341 10.66 10.75 -2.48
N GLN A 342 10.11 11.91 -2.86
CA GLN A 342 10.83 12.92 -3.65
C GLN A 342 11.71 13.85 -2.81
N LYS A 343 11.52 13.89 -1.48
CA LYS A 343 12.43 14.57 -0.56
C LYS A 343 13.54 13.65 -0.09
N ASP A 344 13.17 12.41 0.21
CA ASP A 344 14.07 11.41 0.79
C ASP A 344 15.01 10.82 -0.26
N PHE A 345 14.54 10.69 -1.51
CA PHE A 345 15.26 10.08 -2.65
C PHE A 345 15.15 10.95 -3.93
N PRO A 346 15.63 12.22 -3.91
CA PRO A 346 15.45 13.17 -5.02
C PRO A 346 16.13 12.71 -6.32
N GLU A 347 17.24 11.96 -6.22
CA GLU A 347 17.93 11.32 -7.35
C GLU A 347 17.08 10.25 -8.04
N CYS A 348 16.33 9.43 -7.28
CA CYS A 348 15.41 8.43 -7.83
C CYS A 348 14.21 9.04 -8.59
N PHE A 349 13.83 10.30 -8.30
CA PHE A 349 12.66 10.97 -8.87
C PHE A 349 13.01 12.32 -9.54
N ASN A 350 14.22 12.46 -10.07
CA ASN A 350 14.65 13.68 -10.74
C ASN A 350 13.84 13.94 -12.03
N ALA A 351 13.26 15.14 -12.15
CA ALA A 351 12.46 15.57 -13.30
C ALA A 351 13.25 15.63 -14.63
N SER A 352 14.59 15.63 -14.57
CA SER A 352 15.51 15.60 -15.71
C SER A 352 16.11 14.22 -16.02
N MET A 353 15.79 13.17 -15.23
CA MET A 353 16.26 11.80 -15.48
C MET A 353 15.79 11.29 -16.85
N ASP A 354 16.64 10.56 -17.60
CA ASP A 354 16.23 9.92 -18.86
C ASP A 354 15.04 8.99 -18.64
N ILE A 355 14.09 9.01 -19.58
CA ILE A 355 12.82 8.28 -19.48
C ILE A 355 13.01 6.76 -19.48
N ASP A 356 14.09 6.24 -20.08
CA ASP A 356 14.45 4.83 -20.02
C ASP A 356 14.86 4.41 -18.59
N MET A 357 15.36 5.34 -17.77
CA MET A 357 15.91 5.09 -16.43
C MET A 357 14.87 5.28 -15.31
N VAL A 358 13.76 5.97 -15.59
CA VAL A 358 12.64 6.16 -14.64
C VAL A 358 12.10 4.85 -14.02
N PRO A 359 12.01 3.72 -14.75
CA PRO A 359 11.62 2.42 -14.17
C PRO A 359 12.67 1.78 -13.23
N GLU A 360 13.92 2.21 -13.34
CA GLU A 360 15.07 1.62 -12.62
C GLU A 360 15.39 2.38 -11.33
N GLY A 361 15.29 3.72 -11.35
CA GLY A 361 15.62 4.59 -10.21
C GLY A 361 15.03 4.11 -8.88
N PRO A 362 13.70 3.88 -8.77
CA PRO A 362 13.07 3.49 -7.52
C PRO A 362 13.33 2.06 -7.04
N ARG A 363 14.03 1.21 -7.80
CA ARG A 363 14.23 -0.22 -7.44
C ARG A 363 15.07 -0.44 -6.20
N HIS A 364 15.91 0.53 -5.85
CA HIS A 364 16.87 0.45 -4.76
C HIS A 364 16.42 1.23 -3.51
N ILE A 365 15.22 1.81 -3.52
CA ILE A 365 14.66 2.52 -2.37
C ILE A 365 14.38 1.51 -1.25
N PRO A 366 14.91 1.70 -0.03
CA PRO A 366 14.66 0.80 1.09
C PRO A 366 13.18 0.86 1.53
N PRO A 367 12.59 -0.26 2.00
CA PRO A 367 11.22 -0.26 2.51
C PRO A 367 11.05 0.71 3.69
N TYR A 368 10.09 1.63 3.56
CA TYR A 368 9.72 2.54 4.65
C TYR A 368 9.07 1.79 5.81
N LYS A 369 9.52 2.04 7.03
CA LYS A 369 8.99 1.41 8.25
C LYS A 369 8.09 2.38 9.01
N SER A 370 6.81 2.41 8.65
CA SER A 370 5.81 3.20 9.36
C SER A 370 5.67 2.77 10.83
N ALA A 371 5.70 3.73 11.76
CA ALA A 371 5.36 3.52 13.17
C ALA A 371 3.82 3.45 13.38
N ASN A 372 3.03 3.97 12.44
CA ASN A 372 1.57 3.91 12.47
C ASN A 372 1.03 2.46 12.54
N ARG A 373 0.02 2.24 13.39
CA ARG A 373 -0.64 0.93 13.59
C ARG A 373 -2.13 0.89 13.20
N SER A 374 -2.66 1.97 12.64
CA SER A 374 -4.06 2.07 12.21
C SER A 374 -4.42 0.98 11.19
N SER A 375 -5.58 0.34 11.37
CA SER A 375 -6.08 -0.68 10.45
C SER A 375 -6.62 -0.06 9.15
N LEU A 376 -6.90 -0.90 8.15
CA LEU A 376 -7.47 -0.45 6.88
C LEU A 376 -8.79 0.34 7.08
N GLY A 377 -9.65 -0.14 7.96
CA GLY A 377 -10.92 0.52 8.28
C GLY A 377 -10.73 1.87 8.97
N ASP A 378 -9.75 1.98 9.88
CA ASP A 378 -9.42 3.24 10.56
C ASP A 378 -8.87 4.27 9.57
N LEU A 379 -8.01 3.84 8.63
CA LEU A 379 -7.46 4.68 7.57
C LEU A 379 -8.55 5.13 6.58
N LEU A 380 -9.50 4.27 6.21
CA LEU A 380 -10.62 4.67 5.36
C LEU A 380 -11.56 5.66 6.06
N GLN A 381 -11.91 5.42 7.32
CA GLN A 381 -12.74 6.34 8.10
C GLN A 381 -12.02 7.67 8.34
N GLY A 382 -10.73 7.62 8.67
CA GLY A 382 -9.90 8.79 8.89
C GLY A 382 -9.71 9.62 7.62
N PHE A 383 -9.56 8.99 6.45
CA PHE A 383 -9.54 9.66 5.14
C PHE A 383 -10.84 10.43 4.87
N LEU A 384 -11.99 9.77 5.08
CA LEU A 384 -13.30 10.41 4.91
C LEU A 384 -13.48 11.58 5.88
N LYS A 385 -13.11 11.40 7.16
CA LYS A 385 -13.17 12.44 8.20
C LYS A 385 -12.24 13.62 7.91
N TYR A 386 -11.04 13.34 7.40
CA TYR A 386 -10.04 14.36 7.06
C TYR A 386 -10.59 15.31 5.99
N TYR A 387 -11.10 14.77 4.88
CA TYR A 387 -11.61 15.57 3.77
C TYR A 387 -13.03 16.12 3.99
N SER A 388 -13.82 15.56 4.91
CA SER A 388 -15.12 16.13 5.29
C SER A 388 -15.02 17.34 6.21
N SER A 389 -14.01 17.41 7.09
CA SER A 389 -14.00 18.39 8.20
C SER A 389 -12.65 18.96 8.62
N LYS A 390 -11.50 18.34 8.29
CA LYS A 390 -10.17 18.85 8.70
C LYS A 390 -9.44 19.62 7.61
N PHE A 391 -9.52 19.20 6.35
CA PHE A 391 -8.81 19.83 5.26
C PHE A 391 -9.50 21.12 4.78
N SER A 392 -8.76 22.22 4.72
CA SER A 392 -9.29 23.54 4.34
C SER A 392 -9.15 23.81 2.84
N TRP A 393 -10.12 23.34 2.05
CA TRP A 393 -10.17 23.49 0.58
C TRP A 393 -9.94 24.94 0.07
N ASP A 394 -10.40 25.93 0.85
CA ASP A 394 -10.32 27.35 0.49
C ASP A 394 -8.96 27.98 0.80
N ASN A 395 -8.15 27.36 1.65
CA ASN A 395 -6.90 27.91 2.17
C ASN A 395 -5.67 27.00 2.01
N GLN A 396 -5.83 25.76 1.53
CA GLN A 396 -4.75 24.79 1.41
C GLN A 396 -4.63 24.17 0.00
N VAL A 397 -3.39 23.81 -0.35
CA VAL A 397 -3.02 23.01 -1.53
C VAL A 397 -2.45 21.69 -1.04
N ILE A 398 -2.94 20.57 -1.57
CA ILE A 398 -2.40 19.25 -1.29
C ILE A 398 -1.09 19.08 -2.06
N SER A 399 0.01 18.74 -1.38
CA SER A 399 1.29 18.41 -2.03
C SER A 399 1.87 17.10 -1.50
N VAL A 400 1.79 16.06 -2.34
CA VAL A 400 2.42 14.75 -2.08
C VAL A 400 3.95 14.84 -2.14
N ARG A 401 4.48 15.75 -2.98
CA ARG A 401 5.91 16.07 -3.08
C ARG A 401 6.46 16.68 -1.78
N GLU A 402 5.67 17.51 -1.11
CA GLU A 402 6.07 18.11 0.17
C GLU A 402 5.72 17.23 1.39
N ALA A 403 4.86 16.22 1.21
CA ALA A 403 4.16 15.49 2.29
C ALA A 403 3.38 16.44 3.22
N LYS A 404 2.82 17.53 2.69
CA LYS A 404 2.21 18.62 3.46
C LYS A 404 1.01 19.25 2.76
N ALA A 405 0.11 19.81 3.57
CA ALA A 405 -0.90 20.77 3.11
C ALA A 405 -0.26 22.17 3.09
N LEU A 406 0.05 22.69 1.91
CA LEU A 406 0.68 23.99 1.72
C LEU A 406 -0.37 25.11 1.79
N PRO A 407 -0.02 26.35 2.20
CA PRO A 407 -0.94 27.47 2.12
C PRO A 407 -1.29 27.81 0.67
N LYS A 408 -2.58 28.04 0.39
CA LYS A 408 -3.08 28.41 -0.93
C LYS A 408 -2.86 29.89 -1.21
N ASN A 409 -1.87 30.19 -2.03
CA ASN A 409 -1.75 31.50 -2.67
C ASN A 409 -2.99 31.74 -3.56
N LYS A 410 -3.71 32.85 -3.36
CA LYS A 410 -4.95 33.19 -4.11
C LYS A 410 -4.69 33.79 -5.51
N SER A 411 -3.46 33.68 -6.02
CA SER A 411 -3.02 34.12 -7.36
C SER A 411 -2.51 32.96 -8.22
N GLY A 412 -2.25 33.22 -9.50
CA GLY A 412 -1.72 32.23 -10.44
C GLY A 412 -2.62 30.99 -10.64
N GLU A 413 -1.99 29.81 -10.73
CA GLU A 413 -2.61 28.50 -11.00
C GLU A 413 -3.79 28.16 -10.05
N TRP A 414 -3.70 28.60 -8.78
CA TRP A 414 -4.66 28.27 -7.72
C TRP A 414 -5.85 29.24 -7.64
N ARG A 415 -5.80 30.36 -8.38
CA ARG A 415 -6.87 31.37 -8.38
C ARG A 415 -8.18 30.77 -8.90
N ASN A 416 -9.25 31.01 -8.16
CA ASN A 416 -10.62 30.54 -8.46
C ASN A 416 -10.73 29.01 -8.63
N LYS A 417 -9.86 28.21 -7.97
CA LYS A 417 -9.95 26.74 -7.95
C LYS A 417 -10.56 26.26 -6.63
N TYR A 418 -11.56 25.39 -6.72
CA TYR A 418 -12.22 24.80 -5.55
C TYR A 418 -11.35 23.74 -4.87
N ILE A 419 -10.73 22.86 -5.66
CA ILE A 419 -9.80 21.84 -5.18
C ILE A 419 -8.42 22.15 -5.75
N CYS A 420 -7.41 22.19 -4.86
CA CYS A 420 -6.02 22.51 -5.21
C CYS A 420 -5.13 21.32 -4.85
N LEU A 421 -4.56 20.68 -5.87
CA LEU A 421 -3.80 19.45 -5.75
C LEU A 421 -2.57 19.53 -6.68
N GLU A 422 -1.39 19.65 -6.09
CA GLU A 422 -0.11 19.85 -6.77
C GLU A 422 0.32 18.61 -7.56
N GLU A 423 0.58 18.80 -8.85
CA GLU A 423 1.26 17.84 -9.71
C GLU A 423 2.72 17.65 -9.20
N PRO A 424 3.16 16.44 -8.78
CA PRO A 424 4.43 16.27 -8.07
C PRO A 424 5.71 16.56 -8.87
N PHE A 425 5.64 16.75 -10.19
CA PHE A 425 6.78 17.16 -11.02
C PHE A 425 6.56 18.56 -11.64
N GLU A 426 5.37 18.82 -12.19
CA GLU A 426 5.06 20.05 -12.94
C GLU A 426 4.43 21.18 -12.09
N ARG A 427 4.03 20.89 -10.85
CA ARG A 427 3.40 21.83 -9.89
C ARG A 427 2.11 22.51 -10.37
N ASN A 428 1.47 22.02 -11.42
CA ASN A 428 0.15 22.48 -11.86
C ASN A 428 -0.99 21.85 -11.03
N ASN A 429 -2.23 22.29 -11.23
CA ASN A 429 -3.39 21.72 -10.54
C ASN A 429 -3.98 20.53 -11.33
N VAL A 430 -3.88 19.33 -10.75
CA VAL A 430 -4.45 18.11 -11.36
C VAL A 430 -5.96 17.97 -11.11
N ALA A 431 -6.53 18.69 -10.14
CA ALA A 431 -7.95 18.69 -9.84
C ALA A 431 -8.76 19.73 -10.64
N ARG A 432 -8.14 20.36 -11.65
CA ARG A 432 -8.71 21.42 -12.52
C ARG A 432 -10.06 21.11 -13.20
N ALA A 433 -10.46 19.84 -13.29
CA ALA A 433 -11.78 19.44 -13.80
C ALA A 433 -12.91 19.84 -12.85
N VAL A 434 -12.66 19.96 -11.55
CA VAL A 434 -13.63 20.43 -10.56
C VAL A 434 -13.67 21.96 -10.58
N HIS A 435 -14.31 22.51 -11.62
CA HIS A 435 -14.43 23.95 -11.87
C HIS A 435 -15.86 24.48 -11.69
N GLU A 436 -16.81 23.64 -11.29
CA GLU A 436 -18.21 24.02 -11.04
C GLU A 436 -18.54 23.94 -9.54
N GLN A 437 -19.17 24.99 -9.00
CA GLN A 437 -19.55 25.05 -7.58
C GLN A 437 -20.42 23.86 -7.17
N HIS A 438 -21.36 23.43 -8.03
CA HIS A 438 -22.26 22.33 -7.73
C HIS A 438 -21.49 21.01 -7.60
N LYS A 439 -20.59 20.68 -8.54
CA LYS A 439 -19.72 19.50 -8.47
C LYS A 439 -18.84 19.50 -7.22
N PHE A 440 -18.29 20.66 -6.83
CA PHE A 440 -17.51 20.79 -5.60
C PHE A 440 -18.35 20.54 -4.34
N ASN A 441 -19.57 21.10 -4.29
CA ASN A 441 -20.51 20.87 -3.20
C ASN A 441 -20.94 19.39 -3.13
N ASP A 442 -21.20 18.76 -4.28
CA ASP A 442 -21.53 17.34 -4.38
C ASP A 442 -20.39 16.48 -3.79
N ILE A 443 -19.15 16.71 -4.21
CA ILE A 443 -17.96 16.04 -3.67
C ILE A 443 -17.88 16.19 -2.14
N LYS A 444 -17.97 17.43 -1.61
CA LYS A 444 -17.96 17.68 -0.16
C LYS A 444 -19.09 16.95 0.57
N SER A 445 -20.30 16.95 0.02
CA SER A 445 -21.47 16.27 0.59
C SER A 445 -21.26 14.76 0.67
N LYS A 446 -20.68 14.14 -0.36
CA LYS A 446 -20.38 12.70 -0.39
C LYS A 446 -19.32 12.32 0.63
N PHE A 447 -18.26 13.13 0.80
CA PHE A 447 -17.28 12.92 1.87
C PHE A 447 -17.93 12.98 3.27
N ALA A 448 -18.75 14.01 3.54
CA ALA A 448 -19.42 14.18 4.82
C ALA A 448 -20.42 13.07 5.15
N ALA A 449 -21.34 12.76 4.22
CA ALA A 449 -22.33 11.69 4.39
C ALA A 449 -21.66 10.33 4.56
N SER A 450 -20.64 10.01 3.75
CA SER A 450 -19.90 8.74 3.86
C SER A 450 -19.13 8.64 5.18
N CYS A 451 -18.58 9.75 5.69
CA CYS A 451 -17.95 9.78 7.01
C CYS A 451 -18.96 9.46 8.12
N GLN A 452 -20.16 10.04 8.07
CA GLN A 452 -21.22 9.78 9.05
C GLN A 452 -21.68 8.32 9.00
N ILE A 453 -22.05 7.84 7.81
CA ILE A 453 -22.50 6.47 7.55
C ILE A 453 -21.47 5.44 8.06
N LEU A 454 -20.19 5.58 7.68
CA LEU A 454 -19.15 4.63 8.08
C LEU A 454 -18.82 4.70 9.59
N THR A 455 -19.03 5.86 10.22
CA THR A 455 -18.84 6.01 11.67
C THR A 455 -19.88 5.23 12.46
N GLN A 456 -21.11 5.17 11.96
CA GLN A 456 -22.22 4.42 12.57
C GLN A 456 -22.16 2.92 12.23
N SER A 457 -21.98 2.58 10.95
CA SER A 457 -22.14 1.19 10.47
C SER A 457 -20.89 0.34 10.64
N LYS A 458 -19.69 0.93 10.50
CA LYS A 458 -18.40 0.21 10.35
C LYS A 458 -18.45 -0.92 9.30
N ASP A 459 -19.29 -0.76 8.26
CA ASP A 459 -19.51 -1.72 7.17
C ASP A 459 -19.26 -1.06 5.82
N LEU A 460 -18.42 -1.67 4.98
CA LEU A 460 -18.13 -1.18 3.63
C LEU A 460 -19.37 -1.22 2.72
N ASN A 461 -20.33 -2.12 2.95
CA ASN A 461 -21.57 -2.21 2.18
C ASN A 461 -22.46 -0.96 2.31
N SER A 462 -22.35 -0.24 3.44
CA SER A 462 -23.06 1.03 3.62
C SER A 462 -22.49 2.16 2.76
N LEU A 463 -21.25 2.02 2.25
CA LEU A 463 -20.60 3.00 1.36
C LEU A 463 -20.72 2.66 -0.11
N LEU A 464 -20.71 1.37 -0.46
CA LEU A 464 -20.93 0.85 -1.81
C LEU A 464 -21.36 -0.62 -1.75
N PRO A 465 -22.18 -1.12 -2.70
CA PRO A 465 -22.54 -2.54 -2.75
C PRO A 465 -21.30 -3.38 -3.11
N VAL A 466 -20.65 -3.97 -2.10
CA VAL A 466 -19.36 -4.64 -2.26
C VAL A 466 -19.49 -5.86 -3.16
N LYS A 467 -20.53 -6.68 -2.95
CA LYS A 467 -20.82 -7.88 -3.75
C LYS A 467 -21.01 -7.55 -5.22
N ASP A 468 -21.82 -6.54 -5.53
CA ASP A 468 -22.11 -6.16 -6.92
C ASP A 468 -20.91 -5.50 -7.60
N THR A 469 -20.12 -4.75 -6.84
CA THR A 469 -18.84 -4.19 -7.31
C THR A 469 -17.86 -5.31 -7.69
N ILE A 470 -17.72 -6.34 -6.85
CA ILE A 470 -16.89 -7.52 -7.13
C ILE A 470 -17.40 -8.28 -8.36
N ASN A 471 -18.71 -8.50 -8.45
CA ASN A 471 -19.34 -9.19 -9.59
C ASN A 471 -19.09 -8.43 -10.90
N LYS A 472 -19.23 -7.10 -10.90
CA LYS A 472 -19.04 -6.22 -12.06
C LYS A 472 -17.59 -6.11 -12.53
N GLU A 473 -16.61 -6.26 -11.64
CA GLU A 473 -15.20 -6.41 -12.04
C GLU A 473 -14.90 -7.82 -12.55
N SER A 474 -15.54 -8.85 -11.98
CA SER A 474 -15.31 -10.24 -12.34
C SER A 474 -15.93 -10.65 -13.69
N SER A 475 -16.99 -9.95 -14.12
CA SER A 475 -17.69 -10.20 -15.39
C SER A 475 -17.06 -9.51 -16.61
N ARG A 476 -16.07 -8.63 -16.42
CA ARG A 476 -15.33 -7.94 -17.50
C ARG A 476 -14.04 -8.71 -17.92
N LYS A 477 -14.06 -10.04 -17.89
CA LYS A 477 -12.90 -10.93 -18.14
C LYS A 477 -12.63 -11.22 -19.62
#